data_AF-A0AAP0JGW1-F1
#
_entry.id   AF-A0AAP0JGW1-F1
#
_cell.length_a   1.000
_cell.length_b   1.000
_cell.length_c   1.000
_cell.angle_alpha   90.00
_cell.angle_beta   90.00
_cell.angle_gamma   90.00
#
_symmetry.space_group_name_H-M   'P 1'
#
loop_
_entity.id
_entity.type
_entity.pdbx_description
1 polymer ?
#
loop_
_entity_poly.entity_id
_entity_poly.type
_entity_poly.pdbx_seq_one_letter_code
_entity_poly.pdbx_strand_id
1 'polypeptide(L)'
;MMKSSTSFSCSPLGRQVKHSLDQPFHKGIPRLEARRYISLYEEKDHETWSDYVIKLAKLDFKLLQAVHRKELSHLSRWWKDLDFATKLPFARDRLVECYFWAVGTFFEPSYSLARAFLTKVVFFISVVDDIYDVYGTFEELKLFTDAFERWDVSSINQLPEYMKISYQATLDEYEKMEELMHKKGCSYPMHYAKEAMKDLARAYLVEAKWYHERHVPKLEEYSSNGLVSSSYYLLSAASLVGMGKIASMEAFEWLRTAPKPLRASCLIGRLINDIGSHEFEQKRGHVASAVECYMEEYGASEREACREIYKMTEEAWKDINEGCFAPGTSTIPRLLLMPIVNLTRLVFVVYKYEEDTYTHSDTRLKESVALLFVDPIDP
;
A
#
# COMPACT_ATOMS: atom_id res chain seq x y z
N MET A 1 28.64 -7.31 12.61
CA MET A 1 29.00 -8.34 13.61
C MET A 1 28.33 -9.70 13.38
N MET A 2 27.12 -9.81 12.80
CA MET A 2 26.46 -11.12 12.57
C MET A 2 26.71 -11.79 11.19
N LYS A 3 27.35 -11.12 10.22
CA LYS A 3 27.58 -11.68 8.87
C LYS A 3 28.73 -12.70 8.77
N SER A 4 29.51 -12.93 9.83
CA SER A 4 30.77 -13.70 9.77
C SER A 4 30.75 -15.11 10.38
N SER A 5 29.60 -15.63 10.84
CA SER A 5 29.50 -16.99 11.40
C SER A 5 28.91 -17.99 10.40
N THR A 6 29.73 -18.44 9.45
CA THR A 6 29.36 -19.40 8.40
C THR A 6 29.02 -20.81 8.90
N SER A 7 29.32 -21.15 10.17
CA SER A 7 29.06 -22.47 10.76
C SER A 7 27.61 -22.72 11.22
N PHE A 8 26.72 -21.72 11.15
CA PHE A 8 25.34 -21.83 11.65
C PHE A 8 24.25 -21.92 10.57
N SER A 9 24.58 -21.79 9.27
CA SER A 9 23.63 -21.42 8.21
C SER A 9 22.43 -22.36 8.01
N CYS A 10 22.55 -23.65 8.36
CA CYS A 10 21.49 -24.66 8.20
C CYS A 10 20.68 -24.96 9.46
N SER A 11 21.05 -24.42 10.63
CA SER A 11 20.23 -24.57 11.84
C SER A 11 18.97 -23.68 11.78
N PRO A 12 17.87 -24.02 12.48
CA PRO A 12 16.71 -23.13 12.59
C PRO A 12 17.09 -21.73 13.07
N LEU A 13 18.04 -21.62 14.01
CA LEU A 13 18.57 -20.35 14.48
C LEU A 13 19.34 -19.60 13.38
N GLY A 14 20.21 -20.27 12.62
CA GLY A 14 20.93 -19.64 11.52
C GLY A 14 20.01 -19.13 10.40
N ARG A 15 18.97 -19.89 10.06
CA ARG A 15 17.92 -19.43 9.14
C ARG A 15 17.16 -18.24 9.69
N GLN A 16 16.80 -18.25 10.98
CA GLN A 16 16.16 -17.11 11.64
C GLN A 16 17.03 -15.85 11.62
N VAL A 17 18.34 -15.98 11.88
CA VAL A 17 19.30 -14.86 11.83
C VAL A 17 19.43 -14.33 10.40
N LYS A 18 19.61 -15.22 9.41
CA LYS A 18 19.69 -14.85 7.99
C LYS A 18 18.43 -14.09 7.54
N HIS A 19 17.26 -14.61 7.89
CA HIS A 19 15.98 -13.96 7.59
C HIS A 19 15.86 -12.60 8.28
N SER A 20 16.20 -12.49 9.57
CA SER A 20 16.08 -11.21 10.31
C SER A 20 17.03 -10.11 9.80
N LEU A 21 18.21 -10.49 9.30
CA LEU A 21 19.15 -9.56 8.68
C LEU A 21 18.67 -9.05 7.32
N ASP A 22 17.86 -9.84 6.64
CA ASP A 22 17.34 -9.58 5.30
C ASP A 22 15.96 -8.90 5.33
N GLN A 23 15.11 -9.27 6.29
CA GLN A 23 13.83 -8.65 6.61
C GLN A 23 13.74 -8.44 8.12
N PRO A 24 14.00 -7.22 8.62
CA PRO A 24 13.79 -6.93 10.04
C PRO A 24 12.32 -7.13 10.42
N PHE A 25 12.06 -7.88 11.49
CA PHE A 25 10.71 -8.24 11.93
C PHE A 25 9.76 -7.04 12.05
N HIS A 26 10.24 -5.91 12.60
CA HIS A 26 9.43 -4.70 12.77
C HIS A 26 9.04 -4.03 11.44
N LYS A 27 9.79 -4.26 10.37
CA LYS A 27 9.51 -3.82 8.99
C LYS A 27 8.86 -4.91 8.14
N GLY A 28 8.56 -6.08 8.70
CA GLY A 28 7.92 -7.20 7.99
C GLY A 28 6.40 -7.18 8.13
N ILE A 29 5.70 -7.73 7.13
CA ILE A 29 4.24 -7.90 7.17
C ILE A 29 3.90 -8.98 8.20
N PRO A 30 3.08 -8.70 9.23
CA PRO A 30 2.85 -9.61 10.35
C PRO A 30 2.46 -11.03 9.92
N ARG A 31 1.58 -11.14 8.92
CA ARG A 31 1.07 -12.44 8.48
C ARG A 31 2.11 -13.28 7.74
N LEU A 32 2.96 -12.63 6.95
CA LEU A 32 4.04 -13.28 6.22
C LEU A 32 5.16 -13.73 7.17
N GLU A 33 5.49 -12.88 8.15
CA GLU A 33 6.45 -13.21 9.20
C GLU A 33 5.95 -14.36 10.09
N ALA A 34 4.65 -14.37 10.44
CA ALA A 34 4.04 -15.49 11.15
C ALA A 34 4.13 -16.79 10.35
N ARG A 35 3.83 -16.76 9.04
CA ARG A 35 3.93 -17.94 8.15
C ARG A 35 5.33 -18.56 8.15
N ARG A 36 6.37 -17.73 8.13
CA ARG A 36 7.78 -18.16 8.17
C ARG A 36 8.17 -18.68 9.54
N TYR A 37 7.73 -17.99 10.60
CA TYR A 37 8.06 -18.35 11.97
C TYR A 37 7.42 -19.67 12.40
N ILE A 38 6.20 -19.99 11.94
CA ILE A 38 5.55 -21.29 12.17
C ILE A 38 6.45 -22.44 11.69
N SER A 39 6.97 -22.35 10.46
CA SER A 39 7.87 -23.37 9.92
C SER A 39 9.20 -23.46 10.70
N LEU A 40 9.77 -22.33 11.11
CA LEU A 40 10.99 -22.32 11.94
C LEU A 40 10.77 -22.87 13.35
N TYR A 41 9.57 -22.71 13.91
CA TYR A 41 9.22 -23.19 15.24
C TYR A 41 9.08 -24.72 15.26
N GLU A 42 8.50 -25.28 14.21
CA GLU A 42 8.32 -26.74 14.04
C GLU A 42 9.64 -27.51 13.95
N GLU A 43 10.68 -26.87 13.44
CA GLU A 43 12.02 -27.49 13.29
C GLU A 43 12.89 -27.39 14.55
N LYS A 44 12.42 -26.71 15.62
CA LYS A 44 13.18 -26.54 16.87
C LYS A 44 12.94 -27.70 17.82
N ASP A 45 13.93 -27.94 18.67
CA ASP A 45 13.91 -28.99 19.68
C ASP A 45 12.70 -28.86 20.63
N HIS A 46 11.88 -29.92 20.71
CA HIS A 46 10.65 -29.99 21.50
C HIS A 46 10.89 -29.87 23.01
N GLU A 47 12.13 -29.98 23.48
CA GLU A 47 12.46 -29.84 24.91
C GLU A 47 12.25 -28.40 25.45
N THR A 48 12.16 -27.39 24.59
CA THR A 48 12.06 -25.97 25.00
C THR A 48 10.78 -25.25 24.54
N TRP A 49 9.98 -25.87 23.68
CA TRP A 49 8.85 -25.21 23.00
C TRP A 49 7.53 -25.98 23.20
N SER A 50 6.40 -25.27 23.17
CA SER A 50 5.10 -25.84 23.49
C SER A 50 4.38 -26.35 22.25
N ASP A 51 4.13 -27.66 22.20
CA ASP A 51 3.33 -28.29 21.14
C ASP A 51 1.92 -27.68 21.00
N TYR A 52 1.36 -27.14 22.09
CA TYR A 52 0.07 -26.45 22.05
C TYR A 52 0.14 -25.13 21.27
N VAL A 53 1.24 -24.39 21.37
CA VAL A 53 1.41 -23.10 20.70
C VAL A 53 1.54 -23.29 19.20
N ILE A 54 2.36 -24.25 18.75
CA ILE A 54 2.51 -24.53 17.32
C ILE A 54 1.21 -25.06 16.71
N LYS A 55 0.51 -25.96 17.40
CA LYS A 55 -0.80 -26.47 16.96
C LYS A 55 -1.82 -25.35 16.83
N LEU A 56 -1.89 -24.44 17.82
CA LEU A 56 -2.78 -23.28 17.76
C LEU A 56 -2.41 -22.36 16.58
N ALA A 57 -1.14 -22.05 16.39
CA ALA A 57 -0.67 -21.18 15.31
C ALA A 57 -0.99 -21.76 13.91
N LYS A 58 -0.77 -23.07 13.71
CA LYS A 58 -1.12 -23.77 12.45
C LYS A 58 -2.62 -23.74 12.19
N LEU A 59 -3.45 -24.04 13.20
CA LEU A 59 -4.90 -24.03 13.08
C LEU A 59 -5.48 -22.63 12.83
N ASP A 60 -5.03 -21.61 13.57
CA ASP A 60 -5.38 -20.21 13.31
C ASP A 60 -4.98 -19.81 11.89
N PHE A 61 -3.76 -20.20 11.49
CA PHE A 61 -3.26 -19.79 10.20
C PHE A 61 -4.15 -20.32 9.07
N LYS A 62 -4.43 -21.62 9.13
CA LYS A 62 -5.28 -22.35 8.18
C LYS A 62 -6.71 -21.80 8.14
N LEU A 63 -7.30 -21.52 9.30
CA LEU A 63 -8.66 -20.98 9.38
C LEU A 63 -8.76 -19.62 8.68
N LEU A 64 -7.87 -18.70 8.99
CA LEU A 64 -7.89 -17.36 8.38
C LEU A 64 -7.48 -17.40 6.91
N GLN A 65 -6.57 -18.29 6.50
CA GLN A 65 -6.27 -18.51 5.08
C GLN A 65 -7.53 -18.94 4.31
N ALA A 66 -8.39 -19.78 4.88
CA ALA A 66 -9.67 -20.15 4.26
C ALA A 66 -10.63 -18.96 4.14
N VAL A 67 -10.67 -18.08 5.15
CA VAL A 67 -11.43 -16.82 5.09
C VAL A 67 -10.89 -15.93 3.97
N HIS A 68 -9.58 -15.74 3.89
CA HIS A 68 -8.94 -14.89 2.88
C HIS A 68 -9.15 -15.42 1.46
N ARG A 69 -9.08 -16.74 1.25
CA ARG A 69 -9.40 -17.36 -0.05
C ARG A 69 -10.85 -17.12 -0.46
N LYS A 70 -11.79 -17.15 0.48
CA LYS A 70 -13.20 -16.86 0.21
C LYS A 70 -13.40 -15.41 -0.18
N GLU A 71 -12.77 -14.48 0.53
CA GLU A 71 -12.76 -13.05 0.19
C GLU A 71 -12.18 -12.83 -1.22
N LEU A 72 -11.01 -13.42 -1.50
CA LEU A 72 -10.36 -13.31 -2.82
C LEU A 72 -11.21 -13.90 -3.94
N SER A 73 -11.93 -15.01 -3.70
CA SER A 73 -12.88 -15.56 -4.68
C SER A 73 -14.04 -14.61 -5.00
N HIS A 74 -14.53 -13.88 -4.00
CA HIS A 74 -15.58 -12.88 -4.20
C HIS A 74 -15.04 -11.67 -4.99
N LEU A 75 -13.86 -11.19 -4.61
CA LEU A 75 -13.17 -10.09 -5.29
C LEU A 75 -12.80 -10.45 -6.74
N SER A 76 -12.41 -11.70 -6.99
CA SER A 76 -12.10 -12.19 -8.34
C SER A 76 -13.31 -12.18 -9.27
N ARG A 77 -14.52 -12.41 -8.74
CA ARG A 77 -15.76 -12.27 -9.52
C ARG A 77 -16.05 -10.81 -9.82
N TRP A 78 -15.97 -9.96 -8.80
CA TRP A 78 -16.12 -8.50 -8.97
C TRP A 78 -15.18 -7.95 -10.04
N TRP A 79 -13.89 -8.31 -9.97
CA TRP A 79 -12.90 -7.90 -10.97
C TRP A 79 -13.21 -8.43 -12.38
N LYS A 80 -13.67 -9.69 -12.49
CA LYS A 80 -14.08 -10.28 -13.78
C LYS A 80 -15.26 -9.52 -14.39
N ASP A 81 -16.22 -9.12 -13.57
CA ASP A 81 -17.41 -8.39 -14.01
C ASP A 81 -17.05 -6.98 -14.51
N LEU A 82 -16.01 -6.35 -13.96
CA LEU A 82 -15.47 -5.08 -14.47
C LEU A 82 -14.86 -5.24 -15.88
N ASP A 83 -14.14 -6.35 -16.11
CA ASP A 83 -13.49 -6.67 -17.39
C ASP A 83 -12.51 -5.58 -17.86
N PHE A 84 -11.75 -5.01 -16.92
CA PHE A 84 -10.76 -3.96 -17.23
C PHE A 84 -9.57 -4.48 -18.03
N ALA A 85 -9.22 -5.76 -17.91
CA ALA A 85 -8.18 -6.36 -18.75
C ALA A 85 -8.50 -6.23 -20.25
N THR A 86 -9.78 -6.30 -20.64
CA THR A 86 -10.21 -6.12 -22.03
C THR A 86 -10.50 -4.66 -22.35
N LYS A 87 -11.16 -3.93 -21.45
CA LYS A 87 -11.63 -2.56 -21.68
C LYS A 87 -10.55 -1.49 -21.53
N LEU A 88 -9.56 -1.74 -20.67
CA LEU A 88 -8.46 -0.85 -20.32
C LEU A 88 -7.12 -1.63 -20.39
N PRO A 89 -6.73 -2.15 -21.56
CA PRO A 89 -5.59 -3.08 -21.68
C PRO A 89 -4.22 -2.44 -21.40
N PHE A 90 -4.16 -1.11 -21.27
CA PHE A 90 -2.96 -0.37 -20.86
C PHE A 90 -2.73 -0.42 -19.34
N ALA A 91 -3.79 -0.66 -18.55
CA ALA A 91 -3.71 -0.66 -17.09
C ALA A 91 -3.19 -2.00 -16.56
N ARG A 92 -2.45 -1.95 -15.45
CA ARG A 92 -1.92 -3.11 -14.75
C ARG A 92 -3.07 -3.94 -14.16
N ASP A 93 -3.12 -5.22 -14.51
CA ASP A 93 -4.07 -6.17 -13.94
C ASP A 93 -3.49 -6.85 -12.69
N ARG A 94 -3.84 -6.32 -11.50
CA ARG A 94 -3.15 -6.63 -10.23
C ARG A 94 -4.08 -6.90 -9.04
N LEU A 95 -5.24 -7.51 -9.27
CA LEU A 95 -6.23 -7.75 -8.20
C LEU A 95 -5.65 -8.51 -7.00
N VAL A 96 -4.86 -9.56 -7.26
CA VAL A 96 -4.34 -10.44 -6.20
C VAL A 96 -3.32 -9.69 -5.34
N GLU A 97 -2.50 -8.86 -5.97
CA GLU A 97 -1.54 -7.97 -5.33
C GLU A 97 -2.25 -6.86 -4.54
N CYS A 98 -3.33 -6.28 -5.07
CA CYS A 98 -4.18 -5.33 -4.33
C CYS A 98 -4.76 -5.98 -3.06
N TYR A 99 -5.21 -7.24 -3.16
CA TYR A 99 -5.71 -7.98 -2.00
C TYR A 99 -4.60 -8.35 -1.01
N PHE A 100 -3.39 -8.67 -1.50
CA PHE A 100 -2.21 -8.86 -0.66
C PHE A 100 -1.91 -7.61 0.17
N TRP A 101 -2.00 -6.42 -0.43
CA TRP A 101 -1.89 -5.15 0.31
C TRP A 101 -2.96 -5.03 1.39
N ALA A 102 -4.22 -5.29 1.08
CA ALA A 102 -5.29 -5.21 2.08
C ALA A 102 -5.09 -6.19 3.26
N VAL A 103 -4.66 -7.43 3.00
CA VAL A 103 -4.34 -8.42 4.05
C VAL A 103 -3.08 -8.02 4.82
N GLY A 104 -2.10 -7.41 4.17
CA GLY A 104 -0.91 -6.87 4.81
C GLY A 104 -1.23 -5.77 5.81
N THR A 105 -2.24 -4.93 5.51
CA THR A 105 -2.73 -3.86 6.39
C THR A 105 -3.43 -4.41 7.63
N PHE A 106 -4.29 -5.41 7.48
CA PHE A 106 -4.91 -6.15 8.60
C PHE A 106 -5.43 -7.53 8.17
N PHE A 107 -5.14 -8.57 8.94
CA PHE A 107 -5.43 -9.96 8.56
C PHE A 107 -6.56 -10.58 9.37
N GLU A 108 -6.98 -9.94 10.47
CA GLU A 108 -7.95 -10.44 11.43
C GLU A 108 -9.35 -10.58 10.79
N PRO A 109 -10.15 -11.57 11.21
CA PRO A 109 -11.42 -11.88 10.54
C PRO A 109 -12.45 -10.75 10.68
N SER A 110 -12.38 -9.95 11.74
CA SER A 110 -13.25 -8.79 11.98
C SER A 110 -13.15 -7.70 10.92
N TYR A 111 -12.04 -7.65 10.17
CA TYR A 111 -11.77 -6.61 9.18
C TYR A 111 -12.06 -7.06 7.73
N SER A 112 -12.87 -8.10 7.55
CA SER A 112 -13.24 -8.61 6.22
C SER A 112 -13.84 -7.54 5.29
N LEU A 113 -14.78 -6.73 5.80
CA LEU A 113 -15.37 -5.63 5.03
C LEU A 113 -14.33 -4.55 4.68
N ALA A 114 -13.48 -4.19 5.65
CA ALA A 114 -12.42 -3.20 5.45
C ALA A 114 -11.44 -3.67 4.37
N ARG A 115 -11.05 -4.95 4.38
CA ARG A 115 -10.17 -5.53 3.36
C ARG A 115 -10.79 -5.50 1.98
N ALA A 116 -12.07 -5.88 1.88
CA ALA A 116 -12.77 -5.86 0.62
C ALA A 116 -12.83 -4.46 0.02
N PHE A 117 -13.19 -3.44 0.83
CA PHE A 117 -13.23 -2.06 0.37
C PHE A 117 -11.83 -1.53 0.02
N LEU A 118 -10.84 -1.74 0.90
CA LEU A 118 -9.46 -1.31 0.67
C LEU A 118 -8.86 -1.93 -0.60
N THR A 119 -9.14 -3.22 -0.88
CA THR A 119 -8.68 -3.88 -2.11
C THR A 119 -9.22 -3.19 -3.36
N LYS A 120 -10.50 -2.83 -3.37
CA LYS A 120 -11.13 -2.13 -4.49
C LYS A 120 -10.55 -0.73 -4.67
N VAL A 121 -10.30 -0.01 -3.57
CA VAL A 121 -9.66 1.31 -3.59
C VAL A 121 -8.24 1.21 -4.14
N VAL A 122 -7.41 0.27 -3.68
CA VAL A 122 -6.05 0.04 -4.23
C VAL A 122 -6.11 -0.26 -5.73
N PHE A 123 -7.06 -1.10 -6.16
CA PHE A 123 -7.24 -1.42 -7.57
C PHE A 123 -7.61 -0.19 -8.41
N PHE A 124 -8.55 0.65 -7.95
CA PHE A 124 -8.90 1.88 -8.66
C PHE A 124 -7.78 2.90 -8.67
N ILE A 125 -7.03 3.06 -7.56
CA ILE A 125 -5.84 3.91 -7.52
C ILE A 125 -4.87 3.47 -8.62
N SER A 126 -4.57 2.17 -8.73
CA SER A 126 -3.63 1.65 -9.74
C SER A 126 -4.09 1.95 -11.17
N VAL A 127 -5.38 1.82 -11.46
CA VAL A 127 -5.93 2.12 -12.79
C VAL A 127 -5.89 3.62 -13.07
N VAL A 128 -6.20 4.45 -12.08
CA VAL A 128 -6.12 5.91 -12.18
C VAL A 128 -4.66 6.34 -12.40
N ASP A 129 -3.73 5.81 -11.62
CA ASP A 129 -2.28 6.01 -11.77
C ASP A 129 -1.82 5.70 -13.20
N ASP A 130 -2.18 4.54 -13.76
CA ASP A 130 -1.85 4.18 -15.15
C ASP A 130 -2.46 5.15 -16.19
N ILE A 131 -3.64 5.72 -15.90
CA ILE A 131 -4.23 6.75 -16.76
C ILE A 131 -3.39 8.02 -16.73
N TYR A 132 -2.92 8.47 -15.57
CA TYR A 132 -2.09 9.69 -15.44
C TYR A 132 -0.66 9.51 -15.96
N ASP A 133 -0.08 8.32 -15.76
CA ASP A 133 1.34 8.05 -16.00
C ASP A 133 1.64 7.62 -17.45
N VAL A 134 0.83 6.73 -18.05
CA VAL A 134 1.19 6.09 -19.34
C VAL A 134 0.19 6.26 -20.48
N TYR A 135 -1.01 6.79 -20.23
CA TYR A 135 -2.06 6.73 -21.25
C TYR A 135 -2.74 8.07 -21.57
N GLY A 136 -3.19 8.82 -20.57
CA GLY A 136 -3.94 10.06 -20.78
C GLY A 136 -3.09 11.20 -21.30
N THR A 137 -3.66 11.99 -22.22
CA THR A 137 -3.04 13.27 -22.59
C THR A 137 -3.27 14.31 -21.49
N PHE A 138 -2.36 15.28 -21.36
CA PHE A 138 -2.46 16.30 -20.31
C PHE A 138 -3.79 17.05 -20.30
N GLU A 139 -4.40 17.32 -21.46
CA GLU A 139 -5.72 17.96 -21.54
C GLU A 139 -6.87 17.04 -21.07
N GLU A 140 -6.80 15.74 -21.37
CA GLU A 140 -7.78 14.77 -20.84
C GLU A 140 -7.62 14.59 -19.33
N LEU A 141 -6.38 14.61 -18.81
CA LEU A 141 -6.11 14.49 -17.37
C LEU A 141 -6.68 15.67 -16.57
N LYS A 142 -6.72 16.88 -17.14
CA LYS A 142 -7.44 18.00 -16.53
C LYS A 142 -8.93 17.71 -16.38
N LEU A 143 -9.58 17.22 -17.44
CA LEU A 143 -10.99 16.84 -17.41
C LEU A 143 -11.26 15.71 -16.41
N PHE A 144 -10.37 14.74 -16.32
CA PHE A 144 -10.46 13.62 -15.39
C PHE A 144 -10.33 14.08 -13.93
N THR A 145 -9.37 14.97 -13.65
CA THR A 145 -9.19 15.58 -12.32
C THR A 145 -10.42 16.38 -11.92
N ASP A 146 -10.95 17.20 -12.84
CA ASP A 146 -12.17 17.97 -12.64
C ASP A 146 -13.41 17.09 -12.40
N ALA A 147 -13.47 15.91 -13.03
CA ALA A 147 -14.54 14.94 -12.77
C ALA A 147 -14.45 14.40 -11.34
N PHE A 148 -13.27 13.98 -10.88
CA PHE A 148 -13.07 13.56 -9.48
C PHE A 148 -13.38 14.69 -8.49
N GLU A 149 -12.98 15.92 -8.79
CA GLU A 149 -13.29 17.09 -7.96
C GLU A 149 -14.79 17.25 -7.74
N ARG A 150 -15.57 17.16 -8.83
CA ARG A 150 -17.03 17.25 -8.79
C ARG A 150 -17.68 16.03 -8.13
N TRP A 151 -17.09 14.84 -8.29
CA TRP A 151 -17.63 13.56 -7.80
C TRP A 151 -19.09 13.33 -8.24
N ASP A 152 -19.38 13.62 -9.51
CA ASP A 152 -20.75 13.58 -10.05
C ASP A 152 -20.81 12.73 -11.34
N VAL A 153 -21.87 11.91 -11.46
CA VAL A 153 -22.16 11.05 -12.62
C VAL A 153 -22.31 11.86 -13.91
N SER A 154 -22.84 13.08 -13.82
CA SER A 154 -22.97 14.00 -14.97
C SER A 154 -21.63 14.38 -15.61
N SER A 155 -20.53 14.29 -14.86
CA SER A 155 -19.18 14.56 -15.37
C SER A 155 -18.69 13.50 -16.36
N ILE A 156 -19.29 12.31 -16.38
CA ILE A 156 -18.93 11.19 -17.29
C ILE A 156 -19.01 11.61 -18.75
N ASN A 157 -20.02 12.41 -19.11
CA ASN A 157 -20.25 12.81 -20.51
C ASN A 157 -19.12 13.69 -21.08
N GLN A 158 -18.29 14.28 -20.22
CA GLN A 158 -17.19 15.15 -20.60
C GLN A 158 -15.86 14.39 -20.79
N LEU A 159 -15.81 13.13 -20.39
CA LEU A 159 -14.59 12.32 -20.42
C LEU A 159 -14.47 11.54 -21.74
N PRO A 160 -13.24 11.24 -22.19
CA PRO A 160 -12.99 10.21 -23.21
C PRO A 160 -13.55 8.85 -22.80
N GLU A 161 -13.92 8.03 -23.78
CA GLU A 161 -14.65 6.77 -23.54
C GLU A 161 -13.96 5.83 -22.55
N TYR A 162 -12.63 5.69 -22.62
CA TYR A 162 -11.88 4.83 -21.71
C TYR A 162 -11.86 5.36 -20.26
N MET A 163 -11.80 6.68 -20.05
CA MET A 163 -11.83 7.29 -18.71
C MET A 163 -13.22 7.17 -18.07
N LYS A 164 -14.30 7.14 -18.86
CA LYS A 164 -15.65 6.89 -18.35
C LYS A 164 -15.75 5.55 -17.65
N ILE A 165 -15.07 4.53 -18.19
CA ILE A 165 -15.09 3.16 -17.68
C ILE A 165 -14.53 3.12 -16.25
N SER A 166 -13.35 3.71 -16.03
CA SER A 166 -12.73 3.75 -14.71
C SER A 166 -13.47 4.67 -13.73
N TYR A 167 -13.92 5.84 -14.19
CA TYR A 167 -14.63 6.81 -13.35
C TYR A 167 -15.98 6.29 -12.87
N GLN A 168 -16.82 5.77 -13.77
CA GLN A 168 -18.12 5.19 -13.42
C GLN A 168 -17.96 4.04 -12.42
N ALA A 169 -17.03 3.11 -12.68
CA ALA A 169 -16.79 1.99 -11.76
C ALA A 169 -16.34 2.46 -10.37
N THR A 170 -15.54 3.52 -10.30
CA THR A 170 -15.14 4.12 -9.03
C THR A 170 -16.33 4.70 -8.29
N LEU A 171 -17.18 5.50 -8.96
CA LEU A 171 -18.39 6.07 -8.37
C LEU A 171 -19.33 4.98 -7.84
N ASP A 172 -19.60 3.95 -8.65
CA ASP A 172 -20.52 2.85 -8.32
C ASP A 172 -20.06 2.09 -7.06
N GLU A 173 -18.76 1.82 -6.93
CA GLU A 173 -18.24 1.10 -5.77
C GLU A 173 -18.23 1.94 -4.49
N TYR A 174 -17.98 3.24 -4.60
CA TYR A 174 -18.10 4.16 -3.48
C TYR A 174 -19.56 4.34 -3.04
N GLU A 175 -20.51 4.42 -3.98
CA GLU A 175 -21.94 4.49 -3.70
C GLU A 175 -22.43 3.23 -2.98
N LYS A 176 -22.07 2.03 -3.47
CA LYS A 176 -22.38 0.75 -2.81
C LYS A 176 -21.86 0.71 -1.37
N MET A 177 -20.63 1.20 -1.15
CA MET A 177 -20.06 1.25 0.19
C MET A 177 -20.78 2.27 1.07
N GLU A 178 -21.12 3.45 0.54
CA GLU A 178 -21.85 4.50 1.26
C GLU A 178 -23.24 4.04 1.68
N GLU A 179 -23.98 3.36 0.82
CA GLU A 179 -25.26 2.75 1.19
C GLU A 179 -25.11 1.74 2.33
N LEU A 180 -24.08 0.89 2.25
CA LEU A 180 -23.80 -0.10 3.29
C LEU A 180 -23.46 0.57 4.63
N MET A 181 -22.67 1.62 4.60
CA MET A 181 -22.27 2.39 5.77
C MET A 181 -23.44 3.18 6.37
N HIS A 182 -24.32 3.72 5.52
CA HIS A 182 -25.58 4.34 5.94
C HIS A 182 -26.50 3.34 6.65
N LYS A 183 -26.69 2.13 6.09
CA LYS A 183 -27.46 1.05 6.73
C LYS A 183 -26.89 0.62 8.08
N LYS A 184 -25.58 0.81 8.30
CA LYS A 184 -24.89 0.57 9.57
C LYS A 184 -24.92 1.77 10.54
N GLY A 185 -25.55 2.89 10.16
CA GLY A 185 -25.65 4.10 10.96
C GLY A 185 -24.34 4.90 11.04
N CYS A 186 -23.46 4.81 10.04
CA CYS A 186 -22.12 5.39 10.06
C CYS A 186 -21.68 5.89 8.67
N SER A 187 -22.33 6.93 8.11
CA SER A 187 -22.02 7.40 6.75
C SER A 187 -20.78 8.29 6.65
N TYR A 188 -20.37 8.98 7.72
CA TYR A 188 -19.27 9.97 7.68
C TYR A 188 -17.92 9.45 7.14
N PRO A 189 -17.50 8.17 7.31
CA PRO A 189 -16.21 7.70 6.79
C PRO A 189 -16.06 7.88 5.27
N MET A 190 -17.16 7.78 4.52
CA MET A 190 -17.13 7.89 3.07
C MET A 190 -16.77 9.29 2.60
N HIS A 191 -17.16 10.34 3.34
CA HIS A 191 -16.74 11.71 3.03
C HIS A 191 -15.21 11.81 2.99
N TYR A 192 -14.52 11.31 4.02
CA TYR A 192 -13.06 11.37 4.09
C TYR A 192 -12.37 10.54 3.02
N ALA A 193 -12.91 9.35 2.69
CA ALA A 193 -12.37 8.52 1.61
C ALA A 193 -12.55 9.17 0.23
N LYS A 194 -13.66 9.89 0.00
CA LYS A 194 -13.91 10.64 -1.24
C LYS A 194 -12.96 11.85 -1.35
N GLU A 195 -12.85 12.65 -0.30
CA GLU A 195 -11.97 13.83 -0.29
C GLU A 195 -10.50 13.44 -0.50
N ALA A 196 -10.03 12.35 0.13
CA ALA A 196 -8.68 11.86 -0.09
C ALA A 196 -8.43 11.34 -1.53
N MET A 197 -9.45 10.84 -2.22
CA MET A 197 -9.36 10.47 -3.63
C MET A 197 -9.27 11.71 -4.54
N LYS A 198 -9.97 12.79 -4.18
CA LYS A 198 -9.83 14.09 -4.88
C LYS A 198 -8.44 14.67 -4.69
N ASP A 199 -7.93 14.65 -3.46
CA ASP A 199 -6.54 15.06 -3.16
C ASP A 199 -5.54 14.30 -4.02
N LEU A 200 -5.71 12.98 -4.15
CA LEU A 200 -4.85 12.13 -4.97
C LEU A 200 -4.92 12.51 -6.46
N ALA A 201 -6.12 12.68 -7.03
CA ALA A 201 -6.27 13.09 -8.43
C ALA A 201 -5.62 14.46 -8.71
N ARG A 202 -5.73 15.41 -7.78
CA ARG A 202 -5.03 16.70 -7.88
C ARG A 202 -3.52 16.53 -7.87
N ALA A 203 -2.99 15.69 -6.98
CA ALA A 203 -1.56 15.43 -6.89
C ALA A 203 -0.99 14.75 -8.14
N TYR A 204 -1.73 13.80 -8.72
CA TYR A 204 -1.36 13.19 -10.01
C TYR A 204 -1.37 14.19 -11.16
N LEU A 205 -2.31 15.14 -11.19
CA LEU A 205 -2.30 16.20 -12.20
C LEU A 205 -1.06 17.10 -12.10
N VAL A 206 -0.58 17.36 -10.88
CA VAL A 206 0.68 18.11 -10.66
C VAL A 206 1.88 17.35 -11.23
N GLU A 207 1.98 16.04 -10.99
CA GLU A 207 3.05 15.21 -11.56
C GLU A 207 2.97 15.15 -13.10
N ALA A 208 1.77 14.95 -13.64
CA ALA A 208 1.55 14.98 -15.09
C ALA A 208 1.92 16.33 -15.71
N LYS A 209 1.72 17.44 -14.99
CA LYS A 209 2.16 18.77 -15.41
C LYS A 209 3.67 18.87 -15.45
N TRP A 210 4.37 18.41 -14.41
CA TRP A 210 5.84 18.39 -14.39
C TRP A 210 6.40 17.56 -15.55
N TYR A 211 5.83 16.40 -15.81
CA TYR A 211 6.17 15.57 -16.97
C TYR A 211 5.94 16.31 -18.30
N HIS A 212 4.75 16.91 -18.48
CA HIS A 212 4.38 17.64 -19.69
C HIS A 212 5.31 18.84 -19.97
N GLU A 213 5.66 19.60 -18.93
CA GLU A 213 6.51 20.79 -19.02
C GLU A 213 8.02 20.45 -18.99
N ARG A 214 8.38 19.17 -18.83
CA ARG A 214 9.75 18.70 -18.59
C ARG A 214 10.43 19.43 -17.44
N HIS A 215 9.66 19.66 -16.38
CA HIS A 215 10.10 20.36 -15.19
C HIS A 215 10.57 19.37 -14.13
N VAL A 216 11.80 19.56 -13.64
CA VAL A 216 12.30 18.92 -12.42
C VAL A 216 12.15 19.95 -11.28
N PRO A 217 11.20 19.75 -10.35
CA PRO A 217 11.03 20.64 -9.21
C PRO A 217 12.14 20.47 -8.18
N LYS A 218 12.18 21.36 -7.18
CA LYS A 218 13.04 21.16 -6.00
C LYS A 218 12.55 19.96 -5.19
N LEU A 219 13.46 19.33 -4.44
CA LEU A 219 13.13 18.13 -3.67
C LEU A 219 12.03 18.37 -2.63
N GLU A 220 12.01 19.54 -1.98
CA GLU A 220 10.96 19.90 -1.02
C GLU A 220 9.58 20.05 -1.69
N GLU A 221 9.54 20.70 -2.86
CA GLU A 221 8.32 20.87 -3.65
C GLU A 221 7.80 19.52 -4.16
N TYR A 222 8.70 18.71 -4.74
CA TYR A 222 8.41 17.34 -5.13
C TYR A 222 7.83 16.54 -3.96
N SER A 223 8.53 16.54 -2.83
CA SER A 223 8.14 15.76 -1.66
C SER A 223 6.78 16.17 -1.13
N SER A 224 6.45 17.47 -1.12
CA SER A 224 5.14 17.97 -0.68
C SER A 224 3.99 17.36 -1.49
N ASN A 225 4.10 17.34 -2.83
CA ASN A 225 3.12 16.67 -3.69
C ASN A 225 3.21 15.15 -3.56
N GLY A 226 4.43 14.62 -3.48
CA GLY A 226 4.77 13.21 -3.33
C GLY A 226 4.14 12.53 -2.11
N LEU A 227 3.96 13.27 -1.01
CA LEU A 227 3.21 12.76 0.15
C LEU A 227 1.78 12.37 -0.23
N VAL A 228 1.14 13.13 -1.11
CA VAL A 228 -0.24 12.89 -1.55
C VAL A 228 -0.28 11.86 -2.68
N SER A 229 0.55 12.01 -3.72
CA SER A 229 0.60 11.08 -4.86
C SER A 229 1.11 9.69 -4.50
N SER A 230 1.78 9.51 -3.35
CA SER A 230 2.06 8.18 -2.79
C SER A 230 0.80 7.33 -2.56
N SER A 231 -0.39 7.95 -2.54
CA SER A 231 -1.71 7.38 -2.20
C SER A 231 -1.92 7.01 -0.73
N TYR A 232 -0.89 7.09 0.12
CA TYR A 232 -0.95 6.56 1.49
C TYR A 232 -1.93 7.32 2.42
N TYR A 233 -2.21 8.59 2.15
CA TYR A 233 -3.30 9.30 2.84
C TYR A 233 -4.66 8.66 2.53
N LEU A 234 -4.94 8.40 1.25
CA LEU A 234 -6.17 7.74 0.81
C LEU A 234 -6.24 6.30 1.32
N LEU A 235 -5.16 5.52 1.19
CA LEU A 235 -5.13 4.14 1.69
C LEU A 235 -5.38 4.09 3.20
N SER A 236 -4.82 5.03 3.96
CA SER A 236 -5.07 5.13 5.40
C SER A 236 -6.53 5.45 5.71
N ALA A 237 -7.13 6.44 5.03
CA ALA A 237 -8.54 6.77 5.20
C ALA A 237 -9.45 5.59 4.80
N ALA A 238 -9.22 4.98 3.64
CA ALA A 238 -9.98 3.84 3.13
C ALA A 238 -9.89 2.62 4.06
N SER A 239 -8.72 2.40 4.67
CA SER A 239 -8.50 1.30 5.61
C SER A 239 -9.41 1.39 6.84
N LEU A 240 -9.75 2.61 7.29
CA LEU A 240 -10.58 2.85 8.48
C LEU A 240 -12.09 2.70 8.20
N VAL A 241 -12.55 2.90 6.96
CA VAL A 241 -13.98 2.91 6.60
C VAL A 241 -14.70 1.63 7.06
N GLY A 242 -14.08 0.48 6.87
CA GLY A 242 -14.68 -0.82 7.21
C GLY A 242 -14.40 -1.32 8.64
N MET A 243 -13.68 -0.56 9.48
CA MET A 243 -13.29 -1.01 10.83
C MET A 243 -14.40 -0.92 11.88
N GLY A 244 -15.55 -0.33 11.53
CA GLY A 244 -16.69 -0.19 12.43
C GLY A 244 -16.50 0.94 13.45
N LYS A 245 -17.21 0.88 14.59
CA LYS A 245 -17.31 2.00 15.55
C LYS A 245 -15.99 2.43 16.20
N ILE A 246 -14.94 1.60 16.12
CA ILE A 246 -13.62 1.97 16.62
C ILE A 246 -13.03 3.14 15.83
N ALA A 247 -13.28 3.21 14.51
CA ALA A 247 -12.86 4.32 13.66
C ALA A 247 -13.90 5.44 13.72
N SER A 248 -13.84 6.26 14.79
CA SER A 248 -14.78 7.35 15.02
C SER A 248 -14.53 8.55 14.10
N MET A 249 -15.45 9.52 14.08
CA MET A 249 -15.27 10.77 13.32
C MET A 249 -14.03 11.54 13.78
N GLU A 250 -13.72 11.53 15.08
CA GLU A 250 -12.51 12.12 15.64
C GLU A 250 -11.24 11.46 15.11
N ALA A 251 -11.26 10.15 14.82
CA ALA A 251 -10.14 9.47 14.20
C ALA A 251 -9.92 9.90 12.74
N PHE A 252 -10.99 10.13 11.99
CA PHE A 252 -10.89 10.66 10.63
C PHE A 252 -10.44 12.13 10.60
N GLU A 253 -10.94 12.96 11.52
CA GLU A 253 -10.42 14.32 11.70
C GLU A 253 -8.94 14.32 12.07
N TRP A 254 -8.53 13.43 12.98
CA TRP A 254 -7.13 13.25 13.31
C TRP A 254 -6.30 12.85 12.07
N LEU A 255 -6.74 11.89 11.26
CA LEU A 255 -6.06 11.54 9.99
C LEU A 255 -5.94 12.74 9.05
N ARG A 256 -7.01 13.54 8.92
CA ARG A 256 -7.07 14.73 8.05
C ARG A 256 -6.07 15.81 8.47
N THR A 257 -5.67 15.87 9.74
CA THR A 257 -4.58 16.78 10.19
C THR A 257 -3.19 16.36 9.70
N ALA A 258 -3.07 15.23 8.99
CA ALA A 258 -1.80 14.65 8.55
C ALA A 258 -0.82 14.47 9.74
N PRO A 259 -1.16 13.60 10.71
CA PRO A 259 -0.36 13.43 11.90
C PRO A 259 1.02 12.89 11.55
N LYS A 260 2.02 13.17 12.40
CA LYS A 260 3.44 12.85 12.16
C LYS A 260 3.67 11.39 11.65
N PRO A 261 3.06 10.34 12.25
CA PRO A 261 3.25 8.97 11.76
C PRO A 261 2.68 8.73 10.36
N LEU A 262 1.57 9.39 10.02
CA LEU A 262 0.96 9.28 8.70
C LEU A 262 1.81 9.99 7.64
N ARG A 263 2.26 11.22 7.93
CA ARG A 263 3.20 11.94 7.04
C ARG A 263 4.45 11.13 6.78
N ALA A 264 5.03 10.53 7.83
CA ALA A 264 6.19 9.67 7.71
C ALA A 264 5.92 8.41 6.88
N SER A 265 4.75 7.79 7.05
CA SER A 265 4.31 6.65 6.23
C SER A 265 4.22 7.01 4.74
N CYS A 266 3.58 8.14 4.42
CA CYS A 266 3.50 8.66 3.05
C CYS A 266 4.88 8.95 2.46
N LEU A 267 5.77 9.60 3.24
CA LEU A 267 7.13 9.90 2.79
C LEU A 267 7.91 8.62 2.47
N ILE A 268 7.83 7.61 3.33
CA ILE A 268 8.49 6.33 3.09
C ILE A 268 7.91 5.63 1.86
N GLY A 269 6.58 5.64 1.70
CA GLY A 269 5.92 5.11 0.51
C GLY A 269 6.44 5.74 -0.77
N ARG A 270 6.47 7.08 -0.83
CA ARG A 270 6.97 7.83 -1.98
C ARG A 270 8.44 7.53 -2.29
N LEU A 271 9.32 7.73 -1.30
CA LEU A 271 10.77 7.66 -1.50
C LEU A 271 11.26 6.25 -1.84
N ILE A 272 10.69 5.22 -1.23
CA ILE A 272 11.08 3.84 -1.55
C ILE A 272 10.51 3.41 -2.91
N ASN A 273 9.32 3.88 -3.29
CA ASN A 273 8.82 3.66 -4.65
C ASN A 273 9.79 4.29 -5.65
N ASP A 274 10.15 5.57 -5.49
CA ASP A 274 11.04 6.29 -6.42
C ASP A 274 12.35 5.55 -6.64
N ILE A 275 12.96 5.03 -5.56
CA ILE A 275 14.18 4.22 -5.68
C ILE A 275 13.90 2.90 -6.42
N GLY A 276 12.84 2.19 -6.04
CA GLY A 276 12.54 0.85 -6.57
C GLY A 276 11.99 0.84 -8.00
N SER A 277 11.46 1.97 -8.49
CA SER A 277 10.99 2.14 -9.87
C SER A 277 11.95 2.95 -10.73
N HIS A 278 12.97 3.61 -10.16
CA HIS A 278 13.88 4.54 -10.84
C HIS A 278 14.39 4.02 -12.19
N GLU A 279 14.99 2.82 -12.23
CA GLU A 279 15.56 2.28 -13.48
C GLU A 279 14.49 2.11 -14.58
N PHE A 280 13.29 1.70 -14.20
CA PHE A 280 12.18 1.49 -15.12
C PHE A 280 11.56 2.80 -15.59
N GLU A 281 11.39 3.77 -14.68
CA GLU A 281 10.88 5.12 -14.96
C GLU A 281 11.82 5.92 -15.87
N GLN A 282 13.13 5.82 -15.65
CA GLN A 282 14.11 6.47 -16.53
C GLN A 282 14.09 5.90 -17.95
N LYS A 283 13.87 4.58 -18.11
CA LYS A 283 13.76 3.94 -19.45
C LYS A 283 12.59 4.45 -20.29
N ARG A 284 11.50 4.92 -19.66
CA ARG A 284 10.34 5.50 -20.34
C ARG A 284 10.42 7.03 -20.49
N GLY A 285 11.48 7.66 -20.00
CA GLY A 285 11.68 9.11 -20.06
C GLY A 285 10.88 9.89 -19.01
N HIS A 286 10.57 9.27 -17.87
CA HIS A 286 9.96 9.99 -16.74
C HIS A 286 10.89 11.12 -16.28
N VAL A 287 10.29 12.27 -15.91
CA VAL A 287 11.04 13.53 -15.77
C VAL A 287 11.47 13.78 -14.31
N ALA A 288 10.62 13.47 -13.34
CA ALA A 288 10.84 13.86 -11.95
C ALA A 288 10.47 12.75 -10.97
N SER A 289 11.48 12.16 -10.33
CA SER A 289 11.36 11.43 -9.05
C SER A 289 12.18 12.14 -7.97
N ALA A 290 12.12 11.67 -6.72
CA ALA A 290 13.00 12.17 -5.67
C ALA A 290 14.49 12.03 -6.02
N VAL A 291 14.87 11.00 -6.80
CA VAL A 291 16.26 10.78 -7.23
C VAL A 291 16.69 11.92 -8.16
N GLU A 292 15.92 12.21 -9.20
CA GLU A 292 16.21 13.32 -10.13
C GLU A 292 16.21 14.67 -9.42
N CYS A 293 15.21 14.92 -8.57
CA CYS A 293 15.12 16.19 -7.84
C CYS A 293 16.34 16.40 -6.94
N TYR A 294 16.81 15.34 -6.25
CA TYR A 294 18.00 15.42 -5.41
C TYR A 294 19.27 15.64 -6.23
N MET A 295 19.43 14.92 -7.34
CA MET A 295 20.59 15.05 -8.22
C MET A 295 20.71 16.46 -8.81
N GLU A 296 19.60 17.01 -9.30
CA GLU A 296 19.54 18.34 -9.91
C GLU A 296 19.80 19.45 -8.86
N GLU A 297 19.18 19.35 -7.68
CA GLU A 297 19.30 20.39 -6.65
C GLU A 297 20.69 20.42 -5.99
N TYR A 298 21.33 19.26 -5.79
CA TYR A 298 22.59 19.16 -5.04
C TYR A 298 23.81 18.82 -5.91
N GLY A 299 23.64 18.63 -7.22
CA GLY A 299 24.71 18.19 -8.11
C GLY A 299 25.30 16.82 -7.73
N ALA A 300 24.48 15.95 -7.16
CA ALA A 300 24.88 14.66 -6.61
C ALA A 300 24.86 13.56 -7.68
N SER A 301 25.64 12.50 -7.49
CA SER A 301 25.47 11.26 -8.27
C SER A 301 24.20 10.51 -7.86
N GLU A 302 23.65 9.68 -8.76
CA GLU A 302 22.52 8.79 -8.49
C GLU A 302 22.71 7.97 -7.20
N ARG A 303 23.90 7.39 -7.03
CA ARG A 303 24.24 6.61 -5.84
C ARG A 303 24.27 7.45 -4.56
N GLU A 304 24.66 8.71 -4.64
CA GLU A 304 24.59 9.64 -3.51
C GLU A 304 23.14 10.02 -3.21
N ALA A 305 22.35 10.36 -4.23
CA ALA A 305 20.93 10.65 -4.10
C ALA A 305 20.16 9.48 -3.43
N CYS A 306 20.24 8.26 -3.97
CA CYS A 306 19.58 7.09 -3.39
C CYS A 306 19.98 6.86 -1.93
N ARG A 307 21.26 7.06 -1.58
CA ARG A 307 21.75 6.89 -0.21
C ARG A 307 21.16 7.93 0.75
N GLU A 308 21.10 9.19 0.35
CA GLU A 308 20.55 10.26 1.20
C GLU A 308 19.03 10.12 1.31
N ILE A 309 18.33 9.76 0.22
CA ILE A 309 16.90 9.42 0.24
C ILE A 309 16.65 8.24 1.20
N TYR A 310 17.46 7.18 1.16
CA TYR A 310 17.34 6.08 2.12
C TYR A 310 17.46 6.55 3.57
N LYS A 311 18.39 7.45 3.90
CA LYS A 311 18.50 8.02 5.25
C LYS A 311 17.23 8.78 5.65
N MET A 312 16.61 9.52 4.73
CA MET A 312 15.32 10.18 5.00
C MET A 312 14.25 9.16 5.40
N THR A 313 14.22 7.98 4.76
CA THR A 313 13.29 6.90 5.15
C THR A 313 13.60 6.30 6.52
N GLU A 314 14.88 6.27 6.93
CA GLU A 314 15.28 5.82 8.27
C GLU A 314 14.82 6.80 9.36
N GLU A 315 14.97 8.10 9.13
CA GLU A 315 14.46 9.13 10.04
C GLU A 315 12.93 9.12 10.11
N ALA A 316 12.24 9.03 8.97
CA ALA A 316 10.79 8.91 8.93
C ALA A 316 10.29 7.67 9.70
N TRP A 317 11.02 6.54 9.65
CA TRP A 317 10.63 5.36 10.41
C TRP A 317 10.73 5.59 11.93
N LYS A 318 11.64 6.46 12.40
CA LYS A 318 11.69 6.86 13.82
C LYS A 318 10.46 7.66 14.22
N ASP A 319 9.95 8.54 13.34
CA ASP A 319 8.73 9.30 13.60
C ASP A 319 7.50 8.40 13.73
N ILE A 320 7.42 7.32 12.94
CA ILE A 320 6.37 6.30 13.10
C ILE A 320 6.49 5.63 14.46
N ASN A 321 7.71 5.25 14.88
CA ASN A 321 7.94 4.63 16.19
C ASN A 321 7.56 5.58 17.32
N GLU A 322 7.98 6.84 17.25
CA GLU A 322 7.67 7.86 18.26
C GLU A 322 6.15 7.99 18.43
N GLY A 323 5.39 8.18 17.36
CA GLY A 323 3.94 8.30 17.46
C GLY A 323 3.20 7.02 17.87
N CYS A 324 3.82 5.85 17.75
CA CYS A 324 3.24 4.59 18.23
C CYS A 324 3.48 4.34 19.73
N PHE A 325 4.55 4.89 20.31
CA PHE A 325 5.04 4.49 21.64
C PHE A 325 5.23 5.65 22.63
N ALA A 326 5.24 6.90 22.19
CA ALA A 326 5.45 8.04 23.08
C ALA A 326 4.20 8.27 23.97
N PRO A 327 4.33 8.22 25.32
CA PRO A 327 3.21 8.45 26.23
C PRO A 327 2.54 9.80 25.99
N GLY A 328 1.20 9.82 25.90
CA GLY A 328 0.43 11.06 25.76
C GLY A 328 0.42 11.71 24.37
N THR A 329 1.01 11.09 23.35
CA THR A 329 1.10 11.69 21.99
C THR A 329 -0.06 11.34 21.06
N SER A 330 -0.86 10.31 21.36
CA SER A 330 -2.03 9.94 20.56
C SER A 330 -3.28 9.82 21.44
N THR A 331 -4.27 10.68 21.18
CA THR A 331 -5.65 10.53 21.68
C THR A 331 -6.40 9.41 20.97
N ILE A 332 -5.82 8.88 19.88
CA ILE A 332 -6.42 7.87 19.02
C ILE A 332 -5.98 6.46 19.46
N PRO A 333 -6.91 5.49 19.53
CA PRO A 333 -6.58 4.09 19.82
C PRO A 333 -5.45 3.54 18.96
N ARG A 334 -4.50 2.84 19.57
CA ARG A 334 -3.37 2.20 18.86
C ARG A 334 -3.82 1.31 17.69
N LEU A 335 -4.99 0.69 17.81
CA LEU A 335 -5.61 -0.11 16.75
C LEU A 335 -5.79 0.65 15.43
N LEU A 336 -5.97 1.97 15.47
CA LEU A 336 -6.12 2.82 14.28
C LEU A 336 -4.79 3.35 13.75
N LEU A 337 -3.70 3.25 14.53
CA LEU A 337 -2.33 3.49 14.05
C LEU A 337 -1.77 2.29 13.28
N MET A 338 -2.21 1.08 13.62
CA MET A 338 -1.68 -0.14 13.01
C MET A 338 -1.87 -0.23 11.49
N PRO A 339 -2.99 0.19 10.88
CA PRO A 339 -3.10 0.25 9.43
C PRO A 339 -1.98 1.10 8.78
N ILE A 340 -1.64 2.26 9.36
CA ILE A 340 -0.57 3.14 8.87
C ILE A 340 0.78 2.42 8.96
N VAL A 341 1.08 1.81 10.11
CA VAL A 341 2.33 1.06 10.31
C VAL A 341 2.43 -0.12 9.34
N ASN A 342 1.33 -0.85 9.14
CA ASN A 342 1.29 -2.03 8.29
C ASN A 342 1.35 -1.68 6.79
N LEU A 343 0.71 -0.59 6.36
CA LEU A 343 0.92 0.01 5.02
C LEU A 343 2.40 0.35 4.81
N THR A 344 3.07 0.90 5.82
CA THR A 344 4.50 1.20 5.72
C THR A 344 5.35 -0.07 5.65
N ARG A 345 4.99 -1.14 6.36
CA ARG A 345 5.65 -2.45 6.28
C ARG A 345 5.52 -3.09 4.91
N LEU A 346 4.38 -2.91 4.23
CA LEU A 346 4.18 -3.39 2.85
C LEU A 346 5.25 -2.84 1.91
N VAL A 347 5.59 -1.56 2.03
CA VAL A 347 6.64 -0.91 1.22
C VAL A 347 7.96 -1.69 1.29
N PHE A 348 8.41 -2.03 2.50
CA PHE A 348 9.67 -2.77 2.71
C PHE A 348 9.64 -4.23 2.26
N VAL A 349 8.48 -4.78 1.91
CA VAL A 349 8.35 -6.12 1.35
C VAL A 349 8.22 -6.06 -0.17
N VAL A 350 7.38 -5.15 -0.68
CA VAL A 350 7.06 -4.99 -2.10
C VAL A 350 8.22 -4.37 -2.87
N TYR A 351 8.92 -3.38 -2.32
CA TYR A 351 10.04 -2.69 -2.96
C TYR A 351 11.41 -3.19 -2.46
N LYS A 352 11.44 -4.37 -1.88
CA LYS A 352 12.66 -4.94 -1.31
C LYS A 352 13.68 -5.19 -2.41
N TYR A 353 14.95 -4.89 -2.13
CA TYR A 353 16.07 -4.92 -3.08
C TYR A 353 15.94 -3.92 -4.22
N GLU A 354 15.23 -2.80 -4.01
CA GLU A 354 15.13 -1.73 -5.01
C GLU A 354 14.41 -2.21 -6.29
N GLU A 355 13.42 -3.09 -6.12
CA GLU A 355 12.62 -3.67 -7.21
C GLU A 355 11.13 -3.41 -7.00
N ASP A 356 10.43 -2.80 -7.96
CA ASP A 356 8.97 -2.72 -7.96
C ASP A 356 8.33 -4.08 -8.30
N THR A 357 8.12 -4.90 -7.27
CA THR A 357 7.46 -6.20 -7.41
C THR A 357 5.93 -6.11 -7.51
N TYR A 358 5.32 -4.93 -7.36
CA TYR A 358 3.90 -4.74 -7.67
C TYR A 358 3.70 -4.71 -9.19
N THR A 359 4.50 -3.90 -9.89
CA THR A 359 4.48 -3.86 -11.36
C THR A 359 5.01 -5.16 -11.95
N HIS A 360 6.10 -5.72 -11.41
CA HIS A 360 6.74 -6.97 -11.87
C HIS A 360 6.42 -8.17 -10.95
N SER A 361 5.13 -8.49 -10.79
CA SER A 361 4.66 -9.43 -9.77
C SER A 361 5.01 -10.91 -9.99
N ASP A 362 5.43 -11.31 -11.19
CA ASP A 362 5.88 -12.66 -11.51
C ASP A 362 7.14 -13.11 -10.76
N THR A 363 7.77 -12.19 -10.02
CA THR A 363 9.00 -12.39 -9.25
C THR A 363 8.70 -12.79 -7.80
N ARG A 364 9.18 -12.01 -6.82
CA ARG A 364 9.16 -12.34 -5.39
C ARG A 364 7.81 -12.10 -4.72
N LEU A 365 6.98 -11.21 -5.27
CA LEU A 365 5.65 -10.97 -4.72
C LEU A 365 4.77 -12.22 -4.87
N LYS A 366 4.87 -12.93 -6.01
CA LYS A 366 4.20 -14.20 -6.25
C LYS A 366 4.47 -15.24 -5.16
N GLU A 367 5.72 -15.37 -4.70
CA GLU A 367 6.06 -16.29 -3.60
C GLU A 367 5.36 -15.89 -2.30
N SER A 368 5.32 -14.59 -2.00
CA SER A 368 4.65 -14.08 -0.79
C SER A 368 3.13 -14.26 -0.87
N VAL A 369 2.54 -14.05 -2.04
CA VAL A 369 1.13 -14.30 -2.35
C VAL A 369 0.81 -15.79 -2.19
N ALA A 370 1.65 -16.69 -2.72
CA ALA A 370 1.47 -18.13 -2.60
C ALA A 370 1.49 -18.57 -1.13
N LEU A 371 2.45 -18.09 -0.35
CA LEU A 371 2.55 -18.39 1.09
C LEU A 371 1.31 -17.98 1.90
N LEU A 372 0.66 -16.87 1.53
CA LEU A 372 -0.52 -16.39 2.24
C LEU A 372 -1.81 -17.05 1.74
N PHE A 373 -1.96 -17.30 0.44
CA PHE A 373 -3.25 -17.64 -0.16
C PHE A 373 -3.31 -18.97 -0.88
N VAL A 374 -2.19 -19.66 -1.14
CA VAL A 374 -2.14 -20.89 -1.97
C VAL A 374 -1.54 -22.06 -1.21
N ASP A 375 -0.38 -21.87 -0.59
CA ASP A 375 0.33 -22.95 0.07
C ASP A 375 -0.33 -23.27 1.42
N PRO A 376 -0.70 -24.54 1.65
CA PRO A 376 -1.24 -24.93 2.94
C PRO A 376 -0.16 -24.85 4.03
N ILE A 377 -0.63 -24.79 5.28
CA ILE A 377 0.20 -25.17 6.44
C ILE A 377 -0.23 -26.57 6.86
N ASP A 378 0.75 -27.48 6.93
CA ASP A 378 0.52 -28.85 7.38
C ASP A 378 0.06 -28.88 8.85
N PRO A 379 -0.93 -29.72 9.21
CA PRO A 379 -1.54 -29.74 10.54
C PRO A 379 -0.59 -29.92 11.72
#